data_AF-A0A370SP49-F1
#
_entry.id   AF-A0A370SP49-F1
#
_cell.length_a   1.000
_cell.length_b   1.000
_cell.length_c   1.000
_cell.angle_alpha   90.00
_cell.angle_beta   90.00
_cell.angle_gamma   90.00
#
_symmetry.space_group_name_H-M   'P 1'
#
loop_
_entity.id
_entity.type
_entity.pdbx_description
1 polymer ?
#
loop_
_entity_poly.entity_id
_entity_poly.type
_entity_poly.pdbx_seq_one_letter_code
_entity_poly.pdbx_strand_id
1 'polypeptide(L)'
;MIRFVIVVLFMYCGTAWSAPLEHKLLCNDGDNEHGSSAGLILAFEGVEIFLDNTDRGCRAEYVYREALDGASNSLIFSYPTSDDMGLNAQIIIFAAPDSGGVARYIGSIPAGATELEDGNYEDIQQSGNSIYKNIYRIERREVVVTYGKELIISGKQCVYRDRSDSACQEMLGSFSSPVCVFNDGERKVLAAMNECADMKQ
;
A
#
# COMPACT_ATOMS: atom_id res chain seq x y z
N MET A 1 -46.89 -47.07 -1.85
CA MET A 1 -45.71 -46.53 -1.15
C MET A 1 -44.72 -46.03 -2.19
N ILE A 2 -44.75 -44.75 -2.54
CA ILE A 2 -43.71 -44.09 -3.35
C ILE A 2 -43.51 -42.72 -2.70
N ARG A 3 -42.38 -42.54 -2.01
CA ARG A 3 -41.96 -41.23 -1.49
C ARG A 3 -40.95 -40.66 -2.48
N PHE A 4 -41.34 -39.58 -3.15
CA PHE A 4 -40.43 -38.71 -3.89
C PHE A 4 -39.61 -37.90 -2.88
N VAL A 5 -38.30 -38.07 -2.87
CA VAL A 5 -37.36 -37.18 -2.19
C VAL A 5 -36.73 -36.30 -3.26
N ILE A 6 -37.16 -35.04 -3.31
CA ILE A 6 -36.54 -34.00 -4.13
C ILE A 6 -35.35 -33.47 -3.33
N VAL A 7 -34.14 -33.82 -3.76
CA VAL A 7 -32.90 -33.23 -3.23
C VAL A 7 -32.62 -31.97 -4.05
N VAL A 8 -32.92 -30.82 -3.47
CA VAL A 8 -32.54 -29.51 -4.00
C VAL A 8 -31.07 -29.27 -3.64
N LEU A 9 -30.17 -29.52 -4.59
CA LEU A 9 -28.77 -29.08 -4.53
C LEU A 9 -28.73 -27.60 -4.91
N PHE A 10 -28.80 -26.72 -3.91
CA PHE A 10 -28.34 -25.35 -4.05
C PHE A 10 -26.81 -25.38 -4.20
N MET A 11 -26.34 -25.39 -5.45
CA MET A 11 -24.97 -25.01 -5.76
C MET A 11 -24.82 -23.52 -5.40
N TYR A 12 -24.33 -23.26 -4.20
CA TYR A 12 -23.70 -22.00 -3.84
C TYR A 12 -22.41 -21.89 -4.68
N CYS A 13 -22.51 -21.30 -5.87
CA CYS A 13 -21.34 -20.80 -6.58
C CYS A 13 -20.83 -19.59 -5.81
N GLY A 14 -19.93 -19.82 -4.85
CA GLY A 14 -19.09 -18.76 -4.32
C GLY A 14 -18.27 -18.20 -5.47
N THR A 15 -18.39 -16.91 -5.76
CA THR A 15 -17.49 -16.21 -6.67
C THR A 15 -16.11 -16.21 -6.02
N ALA A 16 -15.24 -17.12 -6.42
CA ALA A 16 -13.82 -17.01 -6.12
C ALA A 16 -13.28 -15.83 -6.93
N TRP A 17 -13.02 -14.71 -6.26
CA TRP A 17 -12.26 -13.61 -6.86
C TRP A 17 -10.82 -14.10 -7.01
N SER A 18 -10.38 -14.27 -8.27
CA SER A 18 -8.99 -14.59 -8.56
C SER A 18 -8.13 -13.40 -8.16
N ALA A 19 -7.01 -13.66 -7.48
CA ALA A 19 -6.00 -12.65 -7.22
C ALA A 19 -5.56 -11.94 -8.53
N PRO A 20 -5.05 -10.70 -8.46
CA PRO A 20 -4.52 -10.00 -9.63
C PRO A 20 -3.46 -10.86 -10.33
N LEU A 21 -3.44 -10.84 -11.67
CA LEU A 21 -2.42 -11.55 -12.43
C LEU A 21 -1.06 -10.86 -12.22
N GLU A 22 -0.10 -11.59 -11.66
CA GLU A 22 1.25 -11.08 -11.38
C GLU A 22 2.29 -11.75 -12.28
N HIS A 23 3.23 -10.95 -12.76
CA HIS A 23 4.35 -11.42 -13.56
C HIS A 23 5.68 -10.90 -13.03
N LYS A 24 6.60 -11.82 -12.73
CA LYS A 24 7.97 -11.44 -12.39
C LYS A 24 8.68 -10.94 -13.64
N LEU A 25 9.26 -9.75 -13.56
CA LEU A 25 9.97 -9.12 -14.66
C LEU A 25 11.43 -9.59 -14.69
N LEU A 26 11.94 -9.88 -15.89
CA LEU A 26 13.37 -10.08 -16.11
C LEU A 26 14.05 -8.72 -16.15
N CYS A 27 15.19 -8.60 -15.47
CA CYS A 27 15.92 -7.35 -15.40
C CYS A 27 17.24 -7.46 -16.15
N ASN A 28 17.48 -6.51 -17.05
CA ASN A 28 18.75 -6.31 -17.74
C ASN A 28 19.24 -4.89 -17.49
N ASP A 29 20.53 -4.74 -17.17
CA ASP A 29 21.17 -3.43 -17.15
C ASP A 29 21.14 -2.86 -18.57
N GLY A 30 20.64 -1.63 -18.76
CA GLY A 30 20.66 -0.99 -20.08
C GLY A 30 22.09 -0.68 -20.49
N ASP A 31 22.47 -1.04 -21.73
CA ASP A 31 23.80 -0.72 -22.25
C ASP A 31 24.03 0.80 -22.25
N ASN A 32 25.10 1.21 -21.55
CA ASN A 32 25.53 2.61 -21.40
C ASN A 32 26.14 3.16 -22.70
N GLU A 33 25.36 3.31 -23.78
CA GLU A 33 25.85 4.01 -24.97
C GLU A 33 25.78 5.54 -24.83
N HIS A 34 25.01 6.10 -23.88
CA HIS A 34 24.73 7.55 -23.83
C HIS A 34 24.87 8.19 -22.43
N GLY A 35 25.95 7.90 -21.70
CA GLY A 35 26.61 8.86 -20.78
C GLY A 35 25.81 9.57 -19.66
N SER A 36 24.59 9.15 -19.32
CA SER A 36 23.80 9.74 -18.23
C SER A 36 22.92 8.68 -17.59
N SER A 37 23.13 8.43 -16.28
CA SER A 37 22.38 7.54 -15.37
C SER A 37 21.95 6.20 -15.98
N ALA A 38 22.65 5.12 -15.65
CA ALA A 38 22.34 3.76 -16.10
C ALA A 38 20.86 3.44 -15.86
N GLY A 39 20.08 3.43 -16.95
CA GLY A 39 18.70 3.01 -16.94
C GLY A 39 18.59 1.49 -16.96
N LEU A 40 17.42 0.98 -16.60
CA LEU A 40 17.21 -0.44 -16.39
C LEU A 40 16.08 -0.92 -17.30
N ILE A 41 16.30 -2.02 -18.01
CA ILE A 41 15.33 -2.62 -18.92
C ILE A 41 14.69 -3.81 -18.21
N LEU A 42 13.37 -3.74 -18.04
CA LEU A 42 12.54 -4.84 -17.56
C LEU A 42 11.78 -5.47 -18.71
N ALA A 43 11.73 -6.80 -18.73
CA ALA A 43 11.08 -7.54 -19.81
C ALA A 43 10.13 -8.63 -19.31
N PHE A 44 8.99 -8.75 -19.98
CA PHE A 44 8.03 -9.85 -19.85
C PHE A 44 7.25 -10.04 -21.15
N GLU A 45 7.10 -11.29 -21.60
CA GLU A 45 6.34 -11.67 -22.82
C GLU A 45 6.62 -10.82 -24.08
N GLY A 46 7.85 -10.34 -24.23
CA GLY A 46 8.26 -9.51 -25.39
C GLY A 46 7.93 -8.02 -25.24
N VAL A 47 7.35 -7.59 -24.12
CA VAL A 47 7.23 -6.18 -23.73
C VAL A 47 8.49 -5.76 -22.99
N GLU A 48 9.12 -4.68 -23.46
CA GLU A 48 10.27 -4.05 -22.80
C GLU A 48 9.85 -2.73 -22.16
N ILE A 49 10.21 -2.57 -20.89
CA ILE A 49 9.87 -1.43 -20.06
C ILE A 49 11.15 -0.84 -19.51
N PHE A 50 11.34 0.45 -19.74
CA PHE A 50 12.52 1.18 -19.30
C PHE A 50 12.23 1.92 -18.00
N LEU A 51 13.14 1.81 -17.04
CA LEU A 51 13.13 2.56 -15.80
C LEU A 51 14.32 3.50 -15.75
N ASP A 52 14.03 4.79 -15.64
CA ASP A 52 15.04 5.83 -15.46
C ASP A 52 15.62 5.79 -14.03
N ASN A 53 16.95 5.80 -13.94
CA ASN A 53 17.72 6.13 -12.74
C ASN A 53 17.25 5.43 -11.45
N THR A 54 17.18 4.10 -11.47
CA THR A 54 16.79 3.32 -10.28
C THR A 54 18.01 2.97 -9.44
N ASP A 55 18.06 3.44 -8.18
CA ASP A 55 19.17 3.17 -7.26
C ASP A 55 19.33 1.66 -6.93
N ARG A 56 18.27 0.88 -7.12
CA ARG A 56 18.23 -0.56 -6.77
C ARG A 56 18.90 -1.46 -7.82
N GLY A 57 18.83 -1.08 -9.09
CA GLY A 57 19.31 -1.89 -10.21
C GLY A 57 18.67 -3.29 -10.25
N CYS A 58 19.27 -4.22 -11.00
CA CYS A 58 18.76 -5.60 -11.11
C CYS A 58 18.89 -6.47 -9.84
N ARG A 59 19.33 -5.88 -8.72
CA ARG A 59 19.35 -6.57 -7.41
C ARG A 59 17.98 -6.59 -6.75
N ALA A 60 17.07 -5.69 -7.14
CA ALA A 60 15.69 -5.72 -6.68
C ALA A 60 14.85 -6.74 -7.45
N GLU A 61 13.81 -7.22 -6.78
CA GLU A 61 12.74 -7.97 -7.45
C GLU A 61 11.71 -6.99 -8.01
N TYR A 62 11.34 -7.21 -9.27
CA TYR A 62 10.34 -6.40 -9.98
C TYR A 62 9.15 -7.27 -10.37
N VAL A 63 7.96 -6.85 -9.97
CA VAL A 63 6.70 -7.54 -10.27
C VAL A 63 5.79 -6.62 -11.05
N TYR A 64 5.27 -7.11 -12.16
CA TYR A 64 4.26 -6.47 -12.99
C TYR A 64 2.88 -6.94 -12.59
N ARG A 65 1.93 -5.99 -12.46
CA ARG A 65 0.51 -6.26 -12.24
C ARG A 65 -0.33 -5.48 -13.22
N GLU A 66 -1.30 -6.14 -13.84
CA GLU A 66 -2.30 -5.47 -14.66
C GLU A 66 -3.23 -4.62 -13.80
N ALA A 67 -3.68 -3.47 -14.31
CA ALA A 67 -4.61 -2.61 -13.57
C ALA A 67 -6.00 -3.25 -13.47
N LEU A 68 -6.54 -3.33 -12.25
CA LEU A 68 -7.82 -3.99 -11.95
C LEU A 68 -9.05 -3.29 -12.54
N ASP A 69 -8.97 -1.99 -12.86
CA ASP A 69 -10.13 -1.15 -13.20
C ASP A 69 -10.13 -0.60 -14.65
N GLY A 70 -9.43 -1.25 -15.59
CA GLY A 70 -9.36 -0.78 -16.98
C GLY A 70 -8.65 0.57 -17.16
N ALA A 71 -7.91 1.01 -16.14
CA ALA A 71 -6.94 2.07 -16.26
C ALA A 71 -5.77 1.58 -17.13
N SER A 72 -5.47 2.28 -18.24
CA SER A 72 -4.54 1.83 -19.30
C SER A 72 -3.05 1.74 -18.93
N ASN A 73 -2.72 1.72 -17.64
CA ASN A 73 -1.33 1.69 -17.19
C ASN A 73 -1.20 0.55 -16.19
N SER A 74 -0.42 -0.45 -16.56
CA SER A 74 -0.01 -1.51 -15.66
C SER A 74 0.99 -1.00 -14.62
N LEU A 75 1.11 -1.72 -13.50
CA LEU A 75 1.92 -1.31 -12.36
C LEU A 75 3.17 -2.19 -12.24
N ILE A 76 4.29 -1.57 -11.87
CA ILE A 76 5.53 -2.27 -11.53
C ILE A 76 5.86 -2.00 -10.08
N PHE A 77 5.97 -3.06 -9.30
CA PHE A 77 6.39 -3.07 -7.91
C PHE A 77 7.87 -3.44 -7.86
N SER A 78 8.71 -2.52 -7.40
CA SER A 78 10.12 -2.78 -7.09
C SER A 78 10.24 -3.01 -5.59
N TYR A 79 10.58 -4.24 -5.21
CA TYR A 79 10.78 -4.64 -3.82
C TYR A 79 12.15 -4.17 -3.30
N PRO A 80 12.27 -3.91 -1.99
CA PRO A 80 13.55 -3.51 -1.39
C PRO A 80 14.62 -4.58 -1.59
N THR A 81 15.86 -4.15 -1.80
CA THR A 81 17.02 -5.06 -1.82
C THR A 81 17.36 -5.52 -0.40
N SER A 82 18.21 -6.54 -0.25
CA SER A 82 18.71 -6.97 1.07
C SER A 82 19.33 -5.82 1.88
N ASP A 83 19.97 -4.88 1.19
CA ASP A 83 20.63 -3.72 1.79
C ASP A 83 19.61 -2.67 2.28
N ASP A 84 18.40 -2.67 1.70
CA ASP A 84 17.31 -1.76 2.02
C ASP A 84 16.29 -2.36 3.00
N MET A 85 16.51 -3.59 3.46
CA MET A 85 15.62 -4.25 4.41
C MET A 85 15.73 -3.61 5.80
N GLY A 86 14.59 -3.23 6.37
CA GLY A 86 14.50 -2.61 7.69
C GLY A 86 13.08 -2.09 7.96
N LEU A 87 12.90 -1.47 9.14
CA LEU A 87 11.60 -0.93 9.57
C LEU A 87 11.03 0.17 8.64
N ASN A 88 11.89 0.76 7.80
CA ASN A 88 11.53 1.81 6.85
C ASN A 88 11.68 1.34 5.38
N ALA A 89 11.78 0.03 5.15
CA ALA A 89 11.85 -0.52 3.80
C ALA A 89 10.57 -0.14 3.03
N GLN A 90 10.74 0.18 1.75
CA GLN A 90 9.64 0.61 0.89
C GLN A 90 9.57 -0.23 -0.38
N ILE A 91 8.36 -0.49 -0.85
CA ILE A 91 8.10 -0.96 -2.20
C ILE A 91 7.89 0.28 -3.07
N ILE A 92 8.70 0.43 -4.11
CA ILE A 92 8.64 1.56 -5.04
C ILE A 92 7.73 1.16 -6.18
N ILE A 93 6.77 2.02 -6.52
CA ILE A 93 5.74 1.72 -7.53
C ILE A 93 5.91 2.64 -8.73
N PHE A 94 5.89 2.02 -9.90
CA PHE A 94 5.92 2.70 -11.20
C PHE A 94 4.66 2.39 -12.00
N ALA A 95 4.20 3.36 -12.78
CA ALA A 95 3.17 3.16 -13.80
C ALA A 95 3.85 2.93 -15.16
N ALA A 96 3.58 1.79 -15.77
CA ALA A 96 4.09 1.39 -17.08
C ALA A 96 2.98 1.50 -18.15
N PRO A 97 3.30 1.95 -19.37
CA PRO A 97 2.38 1.84 -20.50
C PRO A 97 2.21 0.37 -20.93
N ASP A 98 0.99 -0.03 -21.29
CA ASP A 98 0.69 -1.41 -21.71
C ASP A 98 1.47 -1.86 -22.96
N SER A 99 1.88 -0.92 -23.82
CA SER A 99 2.68 -1.19 -25.02
C SER A 99 4.19 -1.28 -24.78
N GLY A 100 4.64 -1.21 -23.51
CA GLY A 100 6.05 -1.00 -23.18
C GLY A 100 6.48 0.46 -23.32
N GLY A 101 7.76 0.73 -23.05
CA GLY A 101 8.35 2.07 -23.01
C GLY A 101 8.74 2.52 -21.62
N VAL A 102 8.77 3.84 -21.37
CA VAL A 102 9.30 4.37 -20.09
C VAL A 102 8.25 4.31 -18.99
N ALA A 103 8.55 3.59 -17.91
CA ALA A 103 7.74 3.57 -16.70
C ALA A 103 8.03 4.80 -15.83
N ARG A 104 6.98 5.37 -15.25
CA ARG A 104 7.09 6.57 -14.41
C ARG A 104 6.89 6.22 -12.94
N TYR A 105 7.78 6.69 -12.08
CA TYR A 105 7.58 6.61 -10.63
C TYR A 105 6.28 7.34 -10.22
N ILE A 106 5.46 6.66 -9.42
CA ILE A 106 4.19 7.22 -8.92
C ILE A 106 4.15 7.29 -7.39
N GLY A 107 5.03 6.60 -6.69
CA GLY A 107 5.06 6.65 -5.23
C GLY A 107 5.62 5.38 -4.64
N SER A 108 5.59 5.31 -3.32
CA SER A 108 6.07 4.16 -2.57
C SER A 108 5.09 3.81 -1.45
N ILE A 109 5.06 2.54 -1.07
CA ILE A 109 4.36 2.05 0.11
C ILE A 109 5.36 1.36 1.05
N PRO A 110 5.10 1.32 2.37
CA PRO A 110 5.90 0.52 3.29
C PRO A 110 5.93 -0.96 2.86
N ALA A 111 7.08 -1.60 2.96
CA ALA A 111 7.22 -3.01 2.58
C ALA A 111 6.47 -3.96 3.52
N GLY A 112 6.13 -3.50 4.73
CA GLY A 112 5.27 -4.22 5.68
C GLY A 112 3.76 -3.99 5.45
N ALA A 113 3.37 -3.19 4.47
CA ALA A 113 1.97 -2.93 4.20
C ALA A 113 1.26 -4.20 3.70
N THR A 114 0.05 -4.43 4.19
CA THR A 114 -0.81 -5.56 3.83
C THR A 114 -1.82 -5.11 2.78
N GLU A 115 -1.91 -5.84 1.68
CA GLU A 115 -2.93 -5.60 0.65
C GLU A 115 -4.32 -6.03 1.16
N LEU A 116 -5.30 -5.14 1.03
CA LEU A 116 -6.70 -5.34 1.41
C LEU A 116 -7.50 -5.90 0.23
N GLU A 117 -8.71 -6.41 0.50
CA GLU A 117 -9.59 -7.01 -0.53
C GLU A 117 -10.01 -6.02 -1.62
N ASP A 118 -10.01 -4.72 -1.32
CA ASP A 118 -10.32 -3.64 -2.27
C ASP A 118 -9.11 -3.14 -3.06
N GLY A 119 -7.94 -3.77 -2.90
CA GLY A 119 -6.69 -3.41 -3.57
C GLY A 119 -5.93 -2.24 -2.94
N ASN A 120 -6.44 -1.65 -1.85
CA ASN A 120 -5.69 -0.68 -1.06
C ASN A 120 -4.65 -1.39 -0.18
N TYR A 121 -3.66 -0.66 0.31
CA TYR A 121 -2.61 -1.20 1.17
C TYR A 121 -2.70 -0.57 2.54
N GLU A 122 -2.67 -1.39 3.57
CA GLU A 122 -2.72 -0.98 4.96
C GLU A 122 -1.35 -1.13 5.61
N ASP A 123 -0.84 -0.06 6.22
CA ASP A 123 0.35 -0.12 7.06
C ASP A 123 0.01 0.28 8.49
N ILE A 124 0.44 -0.55 9.46
CA ILE A 124 0.37 -0.23 10.88
C ILE A 124 1.80 -0.13 11.42
N GLN A 125 2.23 1.08 11.77
CA GLN A 125 3.58 1.34 12.23
C GLN A 125 3.58 2.12 13.55
N GLN A 126 4.42 1.67 14.49
CA GLN A 126 4.72 2.46 15.68
C GLN A 126 5.82 3.47 15.38
N SER A 127 5.56 4.74 15.66
CA SER A 127 6.55 5.81 15.58
C SER A 127 6.48 6.69 16.82
N GLY A 128 7.59 6.72 17.57
CA GLY A 128 7.68 7.44 18.82
C GLY A 128 6.62 6.98 19.83
N ASN A 129 5.73 7.90 20.16
CA ASN A 129 4.72 7.76 21.22
C ASN A 129 3.35 7.27 20.73
N SER A 130 3.25 6.92 19.45
CA SER A 130 1.99 6.57 18.80
C SER A 130 2.14 5.40 17.85
N ILE A 131 1.03 4.70 17.62
CA ILE A 131 0.87 3.73 16.54
C ILE A 131 0.00 4.40 15.49
N TYR A 132 0.39 4.31 14.23
CA TYR A 132 -0.30 4.89 13.09
C TYR A 132 -0.83 3.79 12.20
N LYS A 133 -2.04 3.98 11.68
CA LYS A 133 -2.62 3.14 10.65
C LYS A 133 -2.92 3.99 9.43
N ASN A 134 -2.23 3.71 8.34
CA ASN A 134 -2.34 4.44 7.08
C ASN A 134 -2.88 3.51 5.99
N ILE A 135 -3.76 4.05 5.14
CA ILE A 135 -4.28 3.36 3.97
C ILE A 135 -3.71 4.04 2.72
N TYR A 136 -2.95 3.29 1.93
CA TYR A 136 -2.37 3.73 0.68
C TYR A 136 -3.24 3.24 -0.48
N ARG A 137 -3.67 4.18 -1.30
CA ARG A 137 -4.36 3.90 -2.56
C ARG A 137 -3.40 4.15 -3.70
N ILE A 138 -3.18 3.15 -4.54
CA ILE A 138 -2.39 3.31 -5.76
C ILE A 138 -3.33 3.85 -6.84
N GLU A 139 -3.15 5.10 -7.21
CA GLU A 139 -3.86 5.70 -8.33
C GLU A 139 -3.01 5.69 -9.59
N ARG A 140 -3.61 6.04 -10.73
CA ARG A 140 -2.94 6.03 -12.03
C ARG A 140 -1.65 6.85 -12.07
N ARG A 141 -1.59 7.93 -11.28
CA ARG A 141 -0.49 8.88 -11.35
C ARG A 141 0.31 9.06 -10.07
N GLU A 142 -0.22 8.61 -8.95
CA GLU A 142 0.39 8.78 -7.65
C GLU A 142 -0.09 7.71 -6.67
N VAL A 143 0.71 7.46 -5.63
CA VAL A 143 0.27 6.73 -4.45
C VAL A 143 -0.28 7.75 -3.44
N VAL A 144 -1.56 7.65 -3.11
CA VAL A 144 -2.25 8.55 -2.18
C VAL A 144 -2.34 7.91 -0.80
N VAL A 145 -2.02 8.67 0.24
CA VAL A 145 -2.23 8.25 1.63
C VAL A 145 -3.54 8.86 2.13
N THR A 146 -4.47 8.01 2.54
CA THR A 146 -5.75 8.41 3.12
C THR A 146 -5.57 8.70 4.61
N TYR A 147 -6.34 9.65 5.15
CA TYR A 147 -6.27 10.10 6.55
C TYR A 147 -6.06 8.94 7.54
N GLY A 148 -4.91 8.98 8.22
CA GLY A 148 -4.48 7.90 9.10
C GLY A 148 -5.19 7.95 10.46
N LYS A 149 -5.44 6.77 11.02
CA LYS A 149 -5.80 6.63 12.43
C LYS A 149 -4.51 6.68 13.25
N GLU A 150 -4.57 7.28 14.43
CA GLU A 150 -3.47 7.29 15.39
C GLU A 150 -3.95 6.81 16.74
N LEU A 151 -3.18 5.90 17.33
CA LEU A 151 -3.35 5.41 18.69
C LEU A 151 -2.18 5.95 19.52
N ILE A 152 -2.46 6.97 20.33
CA ILE A 152 -1.47 7.59 21.22
C ILE A 152 -1.30 6.69 22.44
N ILE A 153 -0.11 6.10 22.58
CA ILE A 153 0.22 5.10 23.61
C ILE A 153 1.20 5.65 24.67
N SER A 154 1.67 6.88 24.49
CA SER A 154 2.54 7.55 25.46
C SER A 154 2.44 9.07 25.31
N GLY A 155 2.59 9.81 26.41
CA GLY A 155 2.69 11.26 26.39
C GLY A 155 1.38 12.01 26.18
N LYS A 156 1.47 13.35 26.30
CA LYS A 156 0.33 14.25 26.15
C LYS A 156 0.25 14.80 24.74
N GLN A 157 -0.95 14.93 24.22
CA GLN A 157 -1.23 15.49 22.90
C GLN A 157 -2.45 16.40 22.96
N CYS A 158 -2.45 17.43 22.13
CA CYS A 158 -3.59 18.31 21.88
C CYS A 158 -4.60 17.57 20.99
N VAL A 159 -5.76 17.23 21.55
CA VAL A 159 -6.83 16.47 20.88
C VAL A 159 -8.14 17.26 20.92
N TYR A 160 -8.76 17.42 19.76
CA TYR A 160 -10.08 18.05 19.60
C TYR A 160 -11.17 17.01 19.88
N ARG A 161 -12.27 17.41 20.54
CA ARG A 161 -13.37 16.48 20.80
C ARG A 161 -14.22 16.26 19.54
N ASP A 162 -14.36 17.31 18.74
CA ASP A 162 -15.04 17.30 17.44
C ASP A 162 -14.24 18.12 16.39
N ARG A 163 -14.49 17.87 15.09
CA ARG A 163 -13.85 18.61 13.99
C ARG A 163 -14.14 20.11 14.04
N SER A 164 -15.33 20.47 14.52
CA SER A 164 -15.81 21.86 14.59
C SER A 164 -15.25 22.66 15.78
N ASP A 165 -14.57 21.99 16.72
CA ASP A 165 -14.03 22.66 17.89
C ASP A 165 -12.91 23.64 17.52
N SER A 166 -12.91 24.78 18.20
CA SER A 166 -11.91 25.84 18.03
C SER A 166 -10.67 25.64 18.91
N ALA A 167 -10.77 24.83 19.95
CA ALA A 167 -9.69 24.53 20.89
C ALA A 167 -9.62 23.04 21.18
N CYS A 168 -8.40 22.54 21.37
CA CYS A 168 -8.15 21.16 21.78
C CYS A 168 -8.00 21.06 23.30
N GLN A 169 -8.04 19.83 23.80
CA GLN A 169 -7.73 19.48 25.18
C GLN A 169 -6.44 18.65 25.21
N GLU A 170 -5.59 18.85 26.22
CA GLU A 170 -4.47 17.95 26.44
C GLU A 170 -4.99 16.60 26.95
N MET A 171 -4.79 15.55 26.15
CA MET A 171 -5.10 14.17 26.52
C MET A 171 -3.80 13.39 26.67
N LEU A 172 -3.70 12.62 27.75
CA LEU A 172 -2.57 11.72 28.02
C LEU A 172 -2.91 10.33 27.47
N GLY A 173 -2.14 9.87 26.49
CA GLY A 173 -2.14 8.46 26.07
C GLY A 173 -1.15 7.66 26.90
N SER A 174 -1.52 6.41 27.21
CA SER A 174 -0.62 5.43 27.81
C SER A 174 -0.89 4.04 27.21
N PHE A 175 0.05 3.11 27.34
CA PHE A 175 -0.17 1.71 26.93
C PHE A 175 -1.40 1.08 27.61
N SER A 176 -1.68 1.44 28.87
CA SER A 176 -2.85 0.94 29.62
C SER A 176 -4.16 1.66 29.29
N SER A 177 -4.08 2.90 28.80
CA SER A 177 -5.22 3.75 28.47
C SER A 177 -4.88 4.62 27.26
N PRO A 178 -4.79 4.03 26.06
CA PRO A 178 -4.40 4.77 24.88
C PRO A 178 -5.53 5.67 24.38
N VAL A 179 -5.19 6.69 23.60
CA VAL A 179 -6.16 7.63 23.01
C VAL A 179 -6.20 7.41 21.50
N CYS A 180 -7.37 7.06 20.97
CA CYS A 180 -7.60 6.89 19.53
C CYS A 180 -8.03 8.22 18.92
N VAL A 181 -7.40 8.63 17.82
CA VAL A 181 -7.73 9.85 17.09
C VAL A 181 -7.70 9.62 15.58
N PHE A 182 -8.48 10.42 14.86
CA PHE A 182 -8.32 10.62 13.43
C PHE A 182 -7.38 11.81 13.18
N ASN A 183 -6.42 11.64 12.27
CA ASN A 183 -5.62 12.76 11.77
C ASN A 183 -6.38 13.45 10.63
N ASP A 184 -6.83 14.68 10.86
CA ASP A 184 -7.52 15.53 9.90
C ASP A 184 -6.65 16.75 9.60
N GLY A 185 -5.74 16.58 8.64
CA GLY A 185 -4.65 17.52 8.38
C GLY A 185 -3.71 17.61 9.59
N GLU A 186 -3.58 18.80 10.17
CA GLU A 186 -2.78 19.02 11.39
C GLU A 186 -3.56 18.78 12.69
N ARG A 187 -4.86 18.46 12.61
CA ARG A 187 -5.72 18.26 13.78
C ARG A 187 -5.86 16.79 14.15
N LYS A 188 -5.77 16.50 15.45
CA LYS A 188 -6.10 15.19 16.02
C LYS A 188 -7.50 15.25 16.61
N VAL A 189 -8.45 14.53 16.01
CA VAL A 189 -9.85 14.53 16.44
C VAL A 189 -10.16 13.23 17.16
N LEU A 190 -10.70 13.31 18.37
CA LEU A 190 -11.00 12.17 19.21
C LEU A 190 -11.91 11.17 18.47
N ALA A 191 -11.49 9.91 18.47
CA ALA A 191 -12.24 8.81 17.90
C ALA A 191 -12.65 7.82 19.00
N ALA A 192 -13.67 7.02 18.73
CA ALA A 192 -14.04 5.93 19.61
C ALA A 192 -12.95 4.85 19.59
N MET A 193 -12.65 4.24 20.74
CA MET A 193 -11.52 3.30 20.86
C MET A 193 -11.60 2.06 19.96
N ASN A 194 -12.82 1.67 19.55
CA ASN A 194 -13.03 0.57 18.61
C ASN A 194 -12.51 0.90 17.20
N GLU A 195 -12.36 2.18 16.86
CA GLU A 195 -11.80 2.59 15.57
C GLU A 195 -10.32 2.22 15.45
N CYS A 196 -9.58 2.13 16.56
CA CYS A 196 -8.17 1.75 16.60
C CYS A 196 -7.96 0.36 17.24
N ALA A 197 -8.96 -0.53 17.19
CA ALA A 197 -8.92 -1.81 17.92
C ALA A 197 -7.83 -2.76 17.39
N ASP A 198 -7.61 -2.75 16.09
CA ASP A 198 -6.61 -3.50 15.33
C ASP A 198 -5.17 -2.99 15.53
N MET A 199 -5.01 -1.77 16.07
CA MET A 199 -3.72 -1.15 16.35
C MET A 199 -3.16 -1.50 17.73
N LYS A 200 -3.94 -2.19 18.57
CA LYS A 200 -3.51 -2.66 19.89
C LYS A 200 -2.80 -4.02 19.74
N GLN A 201 -1.50 -3.98 19.53
CA GLN A 201 -0.64 -5.17 19.64
C GLN A 201 -0.10 -5.31 21.07
#